data_AF-A0AAD6KAC7-F1
#
_entry.id   AF-A0AAD6KAC7-F1
#
_cell.length_a   1.000
_cell.length_b   1.000
_cell.length_c   1.000
_cell.angle_alpha   90.00
_cell.angle_beta   90.00
_cell.angle_gamma   90.00
#
_symmetry.space_group_name_H-M   'P 1'
#
loop_
_entity.id
_entity.type
_entity.pdbx_description
1 polymer ?
#
loop_
_entity_poly.entity_id
_entity_poly.type
_entity_poly.pdbx_seq_one_letter_code
_entity_poly.pdbx_strand_id
1 'polypeptide(L)'
;MEVAQPRWYERALVFTVQGVFFNAYFIGYLVSPKFAHRVVGYLEEEAIHSYTEFLAEVDRGNIENVPAPAIAIDYWRLPPDSTLRDVVVAVRADEAHHRDVNHFASDIHFQGRELKEAPAPVGYH
;
A
#
# COMPACT_ATOMS: atom_id res chain seq x y z
N MET A 1 8.39 -13.54 -5.09
CA MET A 1 8.90 -12.73 -6.22
C MET A 1 8.68 -13.57 -7.46
N GLU A 2 7.44 -13.53 -7.98
CA GLU A 2 6.98 -14.37 -9.11
C GLU A 2 7.10 -13.62 -10.45
N VAL A 3 7.05 -12.28 -10.41
CA VAL A 3 7.09 -11.41 -11.60
C VAL A 3 8.51 -10.90 -11.90
N ALA A 4 9.34 -10.71 -10.87
CA ALA A 4 10.73 -10.28 -11.00
C ALA A 4 11.63 -11.04 -10.02
N GLN A 5 12.93 -11.10 -10.29
CA GLN A 5 13.93 -11.72 -9.40
C GLN A 5 14.98 -10.67 -9.01
N PRO A 6 15.05 -10.28 -7.72
CA PRO A 6 15.89 -9.16 -7.31
C PRO A 6 17.34 -9.60 -7.18
N ARG A 7 18.26 -8.72 -7.59
CA ARG A 7 19.70 -8.92 -7.49
C ARG A 7 20.17 -8.76 -6.05
N TRP A 8 21.36 -9.27 -5.72
CA TRP A 8 21.87 -9.26 -4.35
C TRP A 8 22.01 -7.83 -3.78
N TYR A 9 22.38 -6.85 -4.61
CA TYR A 9 22.52 -5.45 -4.17
C TYR A 9 21.17 -4.75 -3.97
N GLU A 10 20.13 -5.13 -4.72
CA GLU A 10 18.75 -4.64 -4.49
C GLU A 10 18.24 -5.18 -3.16
N ARG A 11 18.52 -6.46 -2.86
CA ARG A 11 18.19 -7.06 -1.56
C ARG A 11 18.93 -6.37 -0.42
N ALA A 12 20.23 -6.09 -0.59
CA ALA A 12 21.02 -5.35 0.40
C ALA A 12 20.44 -3.93 0.64
N LEU A 13 20.07 -3.23 -0.43
CA LEU A 13 19.41 -1.92 -0.35
C LEU A 13 18.11 -1.99 0.44
N VAL A 14 17.24 -2.98 0.15
CA VAL A 14 15.98 -3.19 0.88
C VAL A 14 16.25 -3.41 2.37
N PHE A 15 17.23 -4.24 2.74
CA PHE A 15 17.58 -4.45 4.15
C PHE A 15 18.02 -3.16 4.84
N THR A 16 18.85 -2.34 4.17
CA THR A 16 19.29 -1.06 4.73
C THR A 16 18.13 -0.09 4.91
N VAL A 17 17.30 0.09 3.88
CA VAL A 17 16.13 0.99 3.95
C VAL A 17 15.14 0.53 5.02
N GLN A 18 14.86 -0.77 5.10
CA GLN A 18 13.99 -1.34 6.13
C GLN A 18 14.55 -1.09 7.54
N GLY A 19 15.85 -1.27 7.74
CA GLY A 19 16.50 -1.00 9.02
C GLY A 19 16.35 0.46 9.47
N VAL A 20 16.53 1.41 8.55
CA VAL A 20 16.35 2.85 8.85
C VAL A 20 14.87 3.18 9.08
N PHE A 21 14.00 2.80 8.15
CA PHE A 21 12.58 3.14 8.19
C PHE A 21 11.88 2.54 9.40
N PHE A 22 12.15 1.28 9.74
CA PHE A 22 11.56 0.63 10.92
C PHE A 22 11.86 1.40 12.20
N ASN A 23 13.13 1.75 12.44
CA ASN A 23 13.52 2.45 13.67
C ASN A 23 12.96 3.88 13.71
N ALA A 24 12.98 4.59 12.58
CA ALA A 24 12.41 5.93 12.48
C ALA A 24 10.90 5.93 12.73
N TYR A 25 10.17 5.02 12.07
CA TYR A 25 8.73 4.87 12.24
C TYR A 25 8.37 4.43 13.67
N PHE A 26 9.10 3.47 14.25
CA PHE A 26 8.89 3.00 15.62
C PHE A 26 9.01 4.14 16.64
N ILE A 27 10.10 4.92 16.58
CA ILE A 27 10.29 6.08 17.45
C ILE A 27 9.20 7.14 17.18
N GLY A 28 8.91 7.42 15.91
CA GLY A 28 7.86 8.36 15.52
C GLY A 28 6.49 8.00 16.09
N TYR A 29 6.15 6.70 16.07
CA TYR A 29 4.89 6.19 16.61
C TYR A 29 4.83 6.32 18.14
N LEU A 30 5.93 6.04 18.85
CA LEU A 30 6.01 6.24 20.31
C LEU A 30 5.82 7.71 20.71
N VAL A 31 6.35 8.64 19.91
CA VAL A 31 6.23 10.08 20.17
C VAL A 31 4.84 10.61 19.79
N SER A 32 4.29 10.17 18.66
CA SER A 32 3.04 10.71 18.12
C SER A 32 2.38 9.74 17.13
N PRO A 33 1.44 8.89 17.61
CA PRO A 33 0.67 8.00 16.74
C PRO A 33 -0.09 8.77 15.65
N LYS A 34 -0.63 9.96 15.96
CA LYS A 34 -1.32 10.82 14.97
C LYS A 34 -0.42 11.20 13.80
N PHE A 35 0.86 11.49 14.08
CA PHE A 35 1.83 11.85 13.05
C PHE A 35 2.21 10.63 12.22
N ALA A 36 2.49 9.50 12.87
CA ALA A 36 2.83 8.27 12.18
C ALA A 36 1.73 7.82 11.22
N HIS A 37 0.47 7.81 11.68
CA HIS A 37 -0.67 7.51 10.82
C HIS A 37 -0.84 8.51 9.67
N ARG A 38 -0.63 9.82 9.91
CA ARG A 38 -0.70 10.81 8.83
C ARG A 38 0.38 10.60 7.76
N VAL A 39 1.60 10.27 8.18
CA VAL A 39 2.70 9.97 7.26
C VAL A 39 2.34 8.77 6.39
N VAL A 40 1.83 7.69 6.98
CA VAL A 40 1.40 6.51 6.21
C VAL A 40 0.26 6.89 5.27
N GLY A 41 -0.75 7.63 5.72
CA GLY A 41 -1.83 8.10 4.85
C GLY A 41 -1.34 8.82 3.59
N TYR A 42 -0.34 9.69 3.71
CA TYR A 42 0.28 10.33 2.53
C TYR A 42 1.16 9.38 1.70
N LEU A 43 1.81 8.39 2.29
CA LEU A 43 2.52 7.35 1.52
C LEU A 43 1.54 6.53 0.67
N GLU A 44 0.35 6.24 1.19
CA GLU A 44 -0.69 5.53 0.44
C GLU A 44 -1.30 6.39 -0.66
N GLU A 45 -1.41 7.72 -0.48
CA GLU A 45 -1.78 8.63 -1.58
C GLU A 45 -0.80 8.51 -2.76
N GLU A 46 0.50 8.54 -2.47
CA GLU A 46 1.55 8.37 -3.47
C GLU A 46 1.55 6.95 -4.07
N ALA A 47 1.20 5.93 -3.29
CA ALA A 47 1.04 4.57 -3.78
C ALA A 47 -0.12 4.47 -4.78
N ILE A 48 -1.28 5.06 -4.48
CA ILE A 48 -2.44 5.11 -5.39
C ILE A 48 -2.07 5.83 -6.69
N HIS A 49 -1.34 6.94 -6.59
CA HIS A 49 -0.85 7.68 -7.75
C HIS A 49 0.07 6.80 -8.60
N SER A 50 1.08 6.17 -7.98
CA SER A 50 2.04 5.29 -8.64
C SER A 50 1.37 4.11 -9.34
N TYR A 51 0.40 3.44 -8.70
CA TYR A 51 -0.33 2.33 -9.33
C TYR A 51 -1.26 2.79 -10.45
N THR A 52 -1.77 4.03 -10.38
CA THR A 52 -2.55 4.62 -11.48
C THR A 52 -1.66 4.88 -12.70
N GLU A 53 -0.46 5.39 -12.51
CA GLU A 53 0.53 5.53 -13.59
C GLU A 53 0.95 4.17 -14.15
N PHE A 54 1.19 3.19 -13.28
CA PHE A 54 1.52 1.82 -13.68
C PHE A 54 0.42 1.22 -14.58
N LEU A 55 -0.85 1.34 -14.19
CA LEU A 55 -1.97 0.90 -15.02
C LEU A 55 -1.99 1.61 -16.38
N ALA A 56 -1.71 2.91 -16.41
CA ALA A 56 -1.65 3.66 -17.66
C ALA A 56 -0.49 3.20 -18.57
N GLU A 57 0.64 2.77 -18.02
CA GLU A 57 1.75 2.19 -18.79
C GLU A 57 1.41 0.79 -19.33
N VAL A 58 0.70 -0.04 -18.57
CA VAL A 58 0.16 -1.33 -19.03
C VAL A 58 -0.86 -1.12 -20.15
N ASP A 59 -1.80 -0.19 -19.98
CA ASP A 59 -2.85 0.10 -20.98
C ASP A 59 -2.29 0.70 -22.28
N ARG A 60 -1.12 1.36 -22.21
CA ARG A 60 -0.37 1.84 -23.37
C ARG A 60 0.48 0.75 -24.05
N GLY A 61 0.62 -0.43 -23.42
CA GLY A 61 1.45 -1.53 -23.92
C GLY A 61 2.95 -1.35 -23.68
N ASN A 62 3.36 -0.38 -22.85
CA ASN A 62 4.75 -0.17 -22.47
C ASN A 62 5.22 -1.20 -21.44
N ILE A 63 4.28 -1.77 -20.68
CA ILE A 63 4.50 -2.88 -19.76
C ILE A 63 3.66 -4.07 -20.24
N GLU A 64 4.28 -5.24 -20.36
CA GLU A 64 3.59 -6.45 -20.79
C GLU A 64 2.55 -6.92 -19.76
N ASN A 65 1.30 -7.12 -20.21
CA ASN A 65 0.21 -7.59 -19.36
C ASN A 65 0.20 -9.12 -19.25
N VAL A 66 1.12 -9.66 -18.45
CA VAL A 66 1.28 -11.12 -18.24
C VAL A 66 0.14 -11.73 -17.40
N PRO A 67 -0.07 -13.06 -17.41
CA PRO A 67 -1.01 -13.72 -16.51
C PRO A 67 -0.73 -13.45 -15.03
N ALA A 68 -1.77 -13.30 -14.23
CA ALA A 68 -1.64 -13.08 -12.80
C ALA A 68 -0.99 -14.29 -12.09
N PRO A 69 -0.08 -14.09 -11.13
CA PRO A 69 0.45 -15.17 -10.32
C PRO A 69 -0.67 -15.89 -9.53
N ALA A 70 -0.55 -17.20 -9.35
CA ALA A 70 -1.55 -18.01 -8.64
C ALA A 70 -1.87 -17.47 -7.23
N ILE A 71 -0.85 -17.00 -6.50
CA ILE A 71 -1.04 -16.39 -5.18
C ILE A 71 -1.94 -15.15 -5.20
N ALA A 72 -1.86 -14.34 -6.27
CA ALA A 72 -2.69 -13.15 -6.42
C ALA A 72 -4.14 -13.53 -6.72
N ILE A 73 -4.33 -14.51 -7.62
CA ILE A 73 -5.65 -15.08 -7.94
C ILE A 73 -6.30 -15.61 -6.66
N ASP A 74 -5.58 -16.40 -5.87
CA ASP A 74 -6.11 -16.99 -4.65
C ASP A 74 -6.41 -15.94 -3.56
N TYR A 75 -5.50 -14.98 -3.36
CA TYR A 75 -5.62 -13.97 -2.30
C TYR A 75 -6.78 -12.99 -2.55
N TRP A 76 -6.84 -12.39 -3.74
CA TRP A 76 -7.90 -11.45 -4.11
C TRP A 76 -9.14 -12.13 -4.70
N ARG A 77 -9.14 -13.46 -4.81
CA ARG A 77 -10.22 -14.26 -5.43
C ARG A 77 -10.55 -13.80 -6.85
N LEU A 78 -9.51 -13.53 -7.64
CA LEU A 78 -9.65 -13.09 -9.03
C LEU A 78 -10.10 -14.24 -9.94
N PRO A 79 -10.69 -13.96 -11.10
CA PRO A 79 -10.90 -14.95 -12.14
C PRO A 79 -9.61 -15.70 -12.53
N PRO A 80 -9.69 -16.99 -12.93
CA PRO A 80 -8.50 -17.78 -13.29
C PRO A 80 -7.70 -17.24 -14.49
N ASP A 81 -8.34 -16.44 -15.35
CA ASP A 81 -7.76 -15.80 -16.53
C ASP A 81 -7.31 -14.34 -16.28
N SER A 82 -7.28 -13.91 -15.02
CA SER A 82 -6.81 -12.57 -14.65
C SER A 82 -5.35 -12.31 -15.01
N THR A 83 -5.06 -11.04 -15.20
CA THR A 83 -3.79 -10.52 -15.70
C THR A 83 -3.10 -9.62 -14.67
N LEU A 84 -1.85 -9.22 -14.95
CA LEU A 84 -1.10 -8.26 -14.14
C LEU A 84 -1.91 -6.98 -13.90
N ARG A 85 -2.63 -6.49 -14.92
CA ARG A 85 -3.51 -5.34 -14.80
C ARG A 85 -4.57 -5.51 -13.70
N ASP A 86 -5.22 -6.67 -13.65
CA ASP A 86 -6.28 -6.95 -12.66
C ASP A 86 -5.71 -6.99 -11.25
N VAL A 87 -4.50 -7.54 -11.09
CA VAL A 87 -3.76 -7.51 -9.82
C VAL A 87 -3.47 -6.08 -9.40
N VAL A 88 -2.97 -5.23 -10.30
CA VAL A 88 -2.65 -3.83 -9.98
C VAL A 88 -3.91 -3.04 -9.62
N VAL A 89 -5.06 -3.32 -10.25
CA VAL A 89 -6.34 -2.73 -9.86
C VAL A 89 -6.71 -3.12 -8.43
N ALA A 90 -6.57 -4.40 -8.05
CA ALA A 90 -6.86 -4.88 -6.71
C ALA A 90 -5.91 -4.24 -5.67
N VAL A 91 -4.61 -4.24 -5.94
CA VAL A 91 -3.60 -3.62 -5.06
C VAL A 91 -3.89 -2.13 -4.86
N ARG A 92 -4.19 -1.37 -5.92
CA ARG A 92 -4.53 0.05 -5.80
C ARG A 92 -5.78 0.28 -4.94
N ALA A 93 -6.76 -0.63 -4.99
CA ALA A 93 -7.95 -0.54 -4.14
C ALA A 93 -7.60 -0.78 -2.67
N ASP A 94 -6.68 -1.70 -2.37
CA ASP A 94 -6.15 -1.90 -1.02
C ASP A 94 -5.44 -0.65 -0.50
N GLU A 95 -4.59 0.01 -1.33
CA GLU A 95 -3.92 1.25 -0.90
C GLU A 95 -4.90 2.41 -0.68
N ALA A 96 -5.97 2.50 -1.47
CA ALA A 96 -7.04 3.46 -1.21
C ALA A 96 -7.72 3.20 0.15
N HIS A 97 -7.96 1.94 0.49
CA HIS A 97 -8.48 1.58 1.80
C HIS A 97 -7.49 1.91 2.93
N HIS A 98 -6.20 1.60 2.75
CA HIS A 98 -5.16 1.92 3.71
C HIS A 98 -5.00 3.42 3.94
N ARG A 99 -5.05 4.23 2.88
CA ARG A 99 -5.05 5.70 2.96
C ARG A 99 -6.16 6.19 3.88
N ASP A 100 -7.39 5.78 3.58
CA ASP A 100 -8.59 6.25 4.28
C ASP A 100 -8.54 5.86 5.76
N VAL A 101 -8.14 4.62 6.06
CA VAL A 101 -7.99 4.13 7.44
C VAL A 101 -6.90 4.88 8.19
N ASN A 102 -5.76 5.18 7.56
CA ASN A 102 -4.67 5.89 8.23
C ASN A 102 -4.98 7.38 8.46
N HIS A 103 -5.62 8.06 7.51
CA HIS A 103 -6.09 9.43 7.74
C HIS A 103 -7.12 9.49 8.84
N PHE A 104 -8.09 8.56 8.85
CA PHE A 104 -9.07 8.43 9.93
C PHE A 104 -8.38 8.20 11.28
N ALA A 105 -7.43 7.27 11.36
CA ALA A 105 -6.70 6.99 12.59
C ALA A 105 -5.94 8.21 13.11
N SER A 106 -5.32 8.97 12.21
CA SER A 106 -4.67 10.24 12.55
C SER A 106 -5.65 11.23 13.18
N ASP A 107 -6.84 11.38 12.61
CA ASP A 107 -7.85 12.32 13.08
C ASP A 107 -8.45 11.90 14.43
N ILE A 108 -8.69 10.60 14.63
CA ILE A 108 -9.13 10.04 15.93
C ILE A 108 -8.09 10.32 17.02
N HIS A 109 -6.81 10.07 16.75
CA HIS A 109 -5.75 10.39 17.70
C HIS A 109 -5.61 11.89 17.93
N PHE A 110 -5.82 12.73 16.91
CA PHE A 110 -5.81 14.20 17.06
C PHE A 110 -6.95 14.68 17.96
N GLN A 111 -8.12 14.05 17.88
CA GLN A 111 -9.27 14.32 18.75
C GLN A 111 -9.11 13.76 20.18
N GLY A 112 -8.01 13.08 20.49
CA GLY A 112 -7.77 12.46 21.80
C GLY A 112 -8.63 11.22 22.06
N ARG A 113 -9.16 10.60 21.01
CA ARG A 113 -9.97 9.38 21.08
C ARG A 113 -9.14 8.15 20.74
N GLU A 114 -9.66 6.97 21.07
CA GLU A 114 -9.06 5.70 20.67
C GLU A 114 -9.81 5.06 19.49
N LEU A 115 -9.08 4.37 18.61
CA LEU A 115 -9.63 3.69 17.43
C LEU A 115 -10.73 2.67 17.77
N LYS A 116 -10.66 2.04 18.96
CA LYS A 116 -11.66 1.06 19.41
C LYS A 116 -13.04 1.69 19.67
N GLU A 117 -13.10 3.01 19.86
CA GLU A 117 -14.32 3.74 20.24
C GLU A 117 -15.03 4.36 19.02
N ALA A 118 -14.36 4.41 17.87
CA ALA A 118 -14.87 5.02 16.66
C ALA A 118 -14.52 4.13 15.45
N PRO A 119 -15.45 3.29 14.95
CA PRO A 119 -15.22 2.57 13.71
C PRO A 119 -15.08 3.57 12.55
N ALA A 120 -14.15 3.30 11.63
CA ALA A 120 -14.05 4.09 10.41
C ALA A 120 -15.38 4.01 9.64
N PRO A 121 -15.98 5.15 9.25
CA PRO A 121 -17.23 5.13 8.51
C PRO A 121 -17.01 4.57 7.10
N VAL A 122 -18.04 3.93 6.56
CA VAL A 122 -18.03 3.46 5.17
C VAL A 122 -17.96 4.67 4.24
N GLY A 123 -16.91 4.77 3.43
CA GLY A 123 -16.68 5.89 2.51
C GLY A 123 -15.98 7.10 3.14
N TYR A 124 -15.17 6.90 4.18
CA TYR A 124 -14.24 7.93 4.67
C TYR A 124 -13.24 8.27 3.57
N HIS A 125 -13.23 9.52 3.08
CA HIS A 125 -12.31 10.00 2.04
C HIS A 125 -11.91 11.44 2.33
#